data_AF-A0A8C6HX06-F1
#
_entry.id   AF-A0A8C6HX06-F1
#
_cell.length_a   1.000
_cell.length_b   1.000
_cell.length_c   1.000
_cell.angle_alpha   90.00
_cell.angle_beta   90.00
_cell.angle_gamma   90.00
#
_symmetry.space_group_name_H-M   'P 1'
#
loop_
_entity.id
_entity.type
_entity.pdbx_description
1 polymer ?
#
loop_
_entity_poly.entity_id
_entity_poly.type
_entity_poly.pdbx_seq_one_letter_code
_entity_poly.pdbx_strand_id
1 'polypeptide(L)'
;MGLPTLEFSDSYLDSPDFRERLQCHEIELERTNKFIKELLKDGSLLIGALRNLSMAVQKFSQSLQDFQFECIGDAETDDEISIAQSLKEFARLLIAVEEERRRLECECPRRPEDSRVLSYLMVGTIFQFSARTANSLDC
;
A
#
# COMPACT_ATOMS: atom_id res chain seq x y z
N MET A 1 23.03 15.52 -0.72
CA MET A 1 24.02 16.06 0.25
C MET A 1 23.25 16.30 1.54
N GLY A 2 23.65 15.68 2.65
CA GLY A 2 22.92 15.76 3.92
C GLY A 2 23.12 17.10 4.64
N LEU A 3 22.21 17.42 5.58
CA LEU A 3 22.36 18.57 6.45
C LEU A 3 23.48 18.34 7.49
N PRO A 4 24.26 19.37 7.85
CA PRO A 4 25.25 19.28 8.93
C PRO A 4 24.56 18.99 10.28
N THR A 5 25.28 18.35 11.20
CA THR A 5 24.77 18.02 12.54
C THR A 5 24.46 19.30 13.33
N LEU A 6 23.45 19.22 14.20
CA LEU A 6 23.13 20.27 15.16
C LEU A 6 23.76 19.91 16.50
N GLU A 7 24.65 20.78 16.99
CA GLU A 7 25.29 20.62 18.29
C GLU A 7 24.50 21.36 19.38
N PHE A 8 24.29 20.72 20.53
CA PHE A 8 23.55 21.35 21.63
C PHE A 8 24.30 22.57 22.20
N SER A 9 25.63 22.52 22.21
CA SER A 9 26.52 23.60 22.64
C SER A 9 26.28 24.90 21.87
N ASP A 10 25.98 24.80 20.57
CA ASP A 10 25.75 25.94 19.68
C ASP A 10 24.41 26.64 19.97
N SER A 11 23.46 25.92 20.56
CA SER A 11 22.13 26.46 20.88
C SER A 11 22.17 27.56 21.94
N TYR A 12 23.15 27.52 22.85
CA TYR A 12 23.34 28.56 23.86
C TYR A 12 23.78 29.89 23.26
N LEU A 13 24.55 29.85 22.18
CA LEU A 13 25.06 31.05 21.50
C LEU A 13 24.01 31.71 20.60
N ASP A 14 22.96 30.98 20.22
CA ASP A 14 21.86 31.39 19.32
C ASP A 14 22.37 32.20 18.11
N SER A 15 23.47 31.75 17.50
CA SER A 15 24.08 32.48 16.39
C SER A 15 23.15 32.47 15.16
N PRO A 16 23.21 33.51 14.31
CA PRO A 16 22.45 33.52 13.05
C PRO A 16 22.66 32.24 12.23
N ASP A 17 23.90 31.74 12.17
CA ASP A 17 24.26 30.52 11.46
C ASP A 17 23.62 29.27 12.08
N PHE A 18 23.51 29.20 13.42
CA PHE A 18 22.82 28.11 14.11
C PHE A 18 21.33 28.12 13.79
N ARG A 19 20.70 29.29 13.79
CA ARG A 19 19.27 29.45 13.45
C ARG A 19 18.96 29.05 12.02
N GLU A 20 19.83 29.38 11.07
CA GLU A 20 19.69 28.95 9.67
C GLU A 20 19.80 27.42 9.54
N ARG A 21 20.76 26.79 10.24
CA ARG A 21 20.89 25.33 10.27
C ARG A 21 19.65 24.66 10.88
N LEU A 22 19.15 25.19 12.00
CA LEU A 22 17.95 24.70 12.66
C LEU A 22 16.73 24.79 11.72
N GLN A 23 16.55 25.94 11.07
CA GLN A 23 15.47 26.15 10.10
C GLN A 23 15.56 25.18 8.91
N CYS A 24 16.76 24.88 8.42
CA CYS A 24 16.93 23.88 7.36
C CYS A 24 16.46 22.49 7.80
N HIS A 25 16.76 22.08 9.04
CA HIS A 25 16.27 20.81 9.61
C HIS A 25 14.75 20.81 9.80
N GLU A 26 14.16 21.92 10.26
CA GLU A 26 12.69 22.07 10.35
C GLU A 26 12.01 21.92 8.98
N ILE A 27 12.56 22.55 7.94
CA ILE A 27 12.06 22.44 6.57
C ILE A 27 12.16 21.00 6.06
N GLU A 28 13.28 20.33 6.30
CA GLU A 28 13.49 18.95 5.86
C GLU A 28 12.55 17.97 6.58
N LEU A 29 12.29 18.20 7.87
CA LEU A 29 11.29 17.46 8.65
C LEU A 29 9.88 17.66 8.08
N GLU A 30 9.49 18.90 7.77
CA GLU A 30 8.18 19.21 7.18
C GLU A 30 8.01 18.55 5.80
N ARG A 31 9.05 18.60 4.96
CA ARG A 31 9.07 17.93 3.65
C ARG A 31 8.93 16.42 3.79
N THR A 32 9.70 15.82 4.69
CA THR A 32 9.65 14.37 4.96
C THR A 32 8.28 13.96 5.48
N ASN A 33 7.69 14.74 6.40
CA ASN A 33 6.35 14.50 6.92
C ASN A 33 5.29 14.54 5.82
N LYS A 34 5.37 15.54 4.93
CA LYS A 34 4.49 15.65 3.77
C LYS A 34 4.64 14.45 2.84
N PHE A 35 5.87 14.08 2.49
CA PHE A 35 6.14 12.93 1.61
C PHE A 35 5.62 11.62 2.20
N ILE A 36 5.84 11.40 3.51
CA ILE A 36 5.29 10.23 4.21
C ILE A 36 3.77 10.23 4.07
N LYS A 37 3.07 11.33 4.41
CA LYS A 37 1.61 11.43 4.29
C LYS A 37 1.10 11.11 2.88
N GLU A 38 1.79 11.59 1.85
CA GLU A 38 1.47 11.28 0.45
C GLU A 38 1.67 9.79 0.16
N LEU A 39 2.77 9.18 0.60
CA LEU A 39 3.02 7.75 0.45
C LEU A 39 1.94 6.90 1.14
N LEU A 40 1.45 7.33 2.31
CA LEU A 40 0.35 6.64 3.02
C LEU A 40 -0.96 6.73 2.24
N LYS A 41 -1.24 7.91 1.67
CA LYS A 41 -2.41 8.12 0.83
C LYS A 41 -2.34 7.22 -0.39
N ASP A 42 -1.20 7.16 -1.07
CA ASP A 42 -0.99 6.30 -2.23
C ASP A 42 -1.12 4.82 -1.87
N GLY A 43 -0.56 4.40 -0.73
CA GLY A 43 -0.74 3.03 -0.21
C GLY A 43 -2.21 2.69 0.06
N SER A 44 -2.99 3.62 0.63
CA SER A 44 -4.43 3.42 0.86
C SER A 44 -5.22 3.29 -0.45
N LEU A 45 -4.84 4.07 -1.47
CA LEU A 45 -5.44 4.01 -2.80
C LEU A 45 -5.13 2.67 -3.48
N LEU A 46 -3.89 2.18 -3.35
CA LEU A 46 -3.46 0.89 -3.87
C LEU A 46 -4.27 -0.26 -3.24
N ILE A 47 -4.43 -0.27 -1.92
CA ILE A 47 -5.24 -1.27 -1.22
C ILE A 47 -6.70 -1.21 -1.70
N GLY A 48 -7.24 0.00 -1.88
CA GLY A 48 -8.58 0.20 -2.45
C GLY A 48 -8.72 -0.37 -3.86
N ALA A 49 -7.73 -0.14 -4.73
CA ALA A 49 -7.72 -0.66 -6.09
C ALA A 49 -7.66 -2.20 -6.12
N LEU A 50 -6.85 -2.83 -5.25
CA LEU A 50 -6.79 -4.28 -5.13
C LEU A 50 -8.12 -4.89 -4.67
N ARG A 51 -8.81 -4.25 -3.71
CA ARG A 51 -10.16 -4.68 -3.30
C ARG A 51 -11.16 -4.58 -4.44
N ASN A 52 -11.12 -3.50 -5.22
CA ASN A 52 -11.98 -3.32 -6.38
C ASN A 52 -11.69 -4.37 -7.46
N LEU A 53 -10.42 -4.70 -7.68
CA LEU A 53 -10.01 -5.77 -8.58
C LEU A 53 -10.58 -7.12 -8.13
N SER A 54 -10.47 -7.47 -6.84
CA SER A 54 -11.10 -8.68 -6.29
C SER A 54 -12.59 -8.76 -6.59
N MET A 55 -13.33 -7.65 -6.35
CA MET A 55 -14.77 -7.61 -6.61
C MET A 55 -15.09 -7.74 -8.10
N ALA A 56 -14.28 -7.12 -8.97
CA ALA A 56 -14.45 -7.20 -10.41
C ALA A 56 -14.20 -8.62 -10.95
N VAL A 57 -13.15 -9.29 -10.47
CA VAL A 57 -12.84 -10.68 -10.81
C VAL A 57 -13.98 -11.61 -10.37
N GLN A 58 -14.46 -11.46 -9.14
CA GLN A 58 -15.59 -12.25 -8.64
C GLN A 58 -16.86 -12.06 -9.47
N LYS A 59 -17.22 -10.81 -9.81
CA LYS A 59 -18.39 -10.53 -10.66
C LYS A 59 -18.23 -11.12 -12.06
N PHE A 60 -17.05 -10.97 -12.67
CA PHE A 60 -16.80 -11.49 -14.01
C PHE A 60 -16.84 -13.02 -14.03
N SER A 61 -16.22 -13.69 -13.05
CA SER A 61 -16.34 -15.14 -12.88
C SER A 61 -17.79 -15.58 -12.71
N GLN A 62 -18.60 -14.86 -11.93
CA GLN A 62 -20.02 -15.17 -11.79
C GLN A 62 -20.77 -15.05 -13.12
N SER A 63 -20.56 -13.96 -13.87
CA SER A 63 -21.17 -13.79 -15.20
C SER A 63 -20.78 -14.90 -16.18
N LEU A 64 -19.55 -15.41 -16.11
CA LEU A 64 -19.10 -16.55 -16.91
C LEU A 64 -19.75 -17.87 -16.49
N GLN A 65 -20.02 -18.06 -15.19
CA GLN A 65 -20.72 -19.25 -14.69
C GLN A 65 -22.20 -19.26 -15.05
N ASP A 66 -22.82 -18.08 -15.03
CA ASP A 66 -24.23 -17.88 -15.35
C ASP A 66 -24.48 -17.81 -16.86
N PHE A 67 -23.42 -17.73 -17.67
CA PHE A 67 -23.53 -17.74 -19.12
C PHE A 67 -24.21 -19.02 -19.60
N GLN A 68 -25.31 -18.84 -20.30
CA GLN A 68 -26.08 -19.88 -20.98
C GLN A 68 -26.42 -19.34 -22.37
N PHE A 69 -26.41 -20.22 -23.37
CA PHE A 69 -26.82 -19.82 -24.70
C PHE A 69 -28.33 -19.61 -24.74
N GLU A 70 -28.79 -18.54 -25.40
CA GLU A 70 -30.20 -18.40 -25.74
C GLU A 70 -30.50 -19.30 -26.95
N CYS A 71 -30.90 -20.54 -26.68
CA CYS A 71 -31.20 -21.51 -27.73
C CYS A 71 -32.57 -21.26 -28.37
N ILE A 72 -32.66 -21.48 -29.68
CA ILE A 72 -33.94 -21.53 -30.41
C ILE A 72 -34.41 -22.99 -30.43
N GLY A 73 -35.39 -23.33 -29.58
CA GLY A 73 -35.93 -24.69 -29.44
C GLY A 73 -35.67 -25.30 -28.05
N ASP A 74 -36.02 -26.58 -27.87
CA ASP A 74 -36.01 -27.26 -26.56
C ASP A 74 -34.69 -28.01 -26.23
N ALA A 75 -33.63 -27.84 -27.02
CA ALA A 75 -32.36 -28.54 -26.82
C ALA A 75 -31.14 -27.70 -27.23
N GLU A 76 -30.09 -27.74 -26.41
CA GLU A 76 -28.76 -27.22 -26.74
C GLU A 76 -28.00 -28.23 -27.62
N THR A 77 -27.15 -27.73 -28.51
CA THR A 77 -26.21 -28.56 -29.28
C THR A 77 -24.98 -28.95 -28.44
N ASP A 78 -24.30 -30.03 -28.82
CA ASP A 78 -23.06 -30.47 -28.14
C ASP A 78 -21.98 -29.36 -28.11
N ASP A 79 -21.90 -28.55 -29.17
CA ASP A 79 -20.96 -27.42 -29.26
C ASP A 79 -21.31 -26.30 -28.27
N GLU A 80 -22.59 -25.94 -28.14
CA GLU A 80 -23.06 -24.94 -27.17
C GLU A 80 -22.79 -25.39 -25.72
N ILE A 81 -23.06 -26.66 -25.43
CA ILE A 81 -22.77 -27.27 -24.12
C ILE A 81 -21.26 -27.21 -23.84
N SER A 82 -20.44 -27.59 -24.81
CA SER A 82 -18.97 -27.59 -24.70
C SER A 82 -18.41 -26.19 -24.45
N ILE A 83 -18.92 -25.17 -25.15
CA ILE A 83 -18.50 -23.79 -24.96
C ILE A 83 -18.94 -23.27 -23.57
N ALA A 84 -20.18 -23.50 -23.16
CA ALA A 84 -20.67 -23.08 -21.84
C ALA A 84 -19.88 -23.73 -20.70
N GLN A 85 -19.52 -25.02 -20.84
CA GLN A 85 -18.64 -25.71 -19.89
C GLN A 85 -17.24 -25.11 -19.86
N SER A 86 -16.67 -24.77 -21.03
CA SER A 86 -15.36 -24.13 -21.12
C SER A 86 -15.32 -22.77 -20.41
N LEU A 87 -16.39 -21.98 -20.50
CA LEU A 87 -16.52 -20.70 -19.78
C LEU A 87 -16.63 -20.90 -18.27
N LYS A 88 -17.35 -21.94 -17.82
CA LYS A 88 -17.42 -22.32 -16.40
C LYS A 88 -16.06 -22.75 -15.84
N GLU A 89 -15.28 -23.52 -16.60
CA GLU A 89 -13.90 -23.89 -16.25
C GLU A 89 -13.01 -22.64 -16.16
N PHE A 90 -13.10 -21.74 -17.13
CA PHE A 90 -12.34 -20.49 -17.11
C PHE A 90 -12.70 -19.63 -15.89
N ALA A 91 -13.98 -19.55 -15.52
CA ALA A 91 -14.43 -18.85 -14.32
C ALA A 91 -13.82 -19.42 -13.03
N ARG A 92 -13.71 -20.76 -12.93
CA ARG A 92 -13.06 -21.43 -11.80
C ARG A 92 -11.57 -21.11 -11.72
N LEU A 93 -10.88 -21.11 -12.86
CA LEU A 93 -9.47 -20.72 -12.93
C LEU A 93 -9.25 -19.28 -12.47
N LEU A 94 -10.11 -18.34 -12.88
CA LEU A 94 -10.04 -16.94 -12.44
C LEU A 94 -10.18 -16.80 -10.91
N ILE A 95 -11.09 -17.55 -10.29
CA ILE A 95 -11.24 -17.56 -8.83
C ILE A 95 -10.01 -18.16 -8.16
N ALA A 96 -9.45 -19.25 -8.68
CA ALA A 96 -8.24 -19.86 -8.11
C ALA A 96 -7.03 -18.91 -8.17
N VAL A 97 -6.83 -18.22 -9.29
CA VAL A 97 -5.78 -17.20 -9.43
C VAL A 97 -6.00 -16.03 -8.46
N GLU A 98 -7.24 -15.59 -8.30
CA GLU A 98 -7.60 -14.55 -7.33
C GLU A 98 -7.34 -14.98 -5.88
N GLU A 99 -7.63 -16.24 -5.55
CA GLU A 99 -7.34 -16.83 -4.23
C GLU A 99 -5.84 -16.82 -3.95
N GLU A 100 -5.01 -17.24 -4.91
CA GLU A 100 -3.54 -17.19 -4.78
C GLU A 100 -3.02 -15.76 -4.67
N ARG A 101 -3.55 -14.81 -5.45
CA ARG A 101 -3.19 -13.39 -5.29
C ARG A 101 -3.52 -12.90 -3.88
N ARG A 102 -4.73 -13.23 -3.38
CA ARG A 102 -5.17 -12.87 -2.03
C ARG A 102 -4.28 -13.50 -0.96
N ARG A 103 -3.78 -14.73 -1.16
CA ARG A 103 -2.85 -15.39 -0.23
C ARG A 103 -1.51 -14.66 -0.18
N LEU A 104 -0.97 -14.23 -1.32
CA LEU A 104 0.25 -13.40 -1.38
C LEU A 104 0.05 -12.02 -0.72
N GLU A 105 -1.15 -11.45 -0.85
CA GLU A 105 -1.55 -10.24 -0.11
C GLU A 105 -1.76 -10.49 1.40
N CYS A 106 -2.01 -11.74 1.82
CA CYS A 106 -2.41 -12.13 3.19
C CYS A 106 -1.33 -12.86 4.02
N GLU A 107 -0.03 -12.70 3.73
CA GLU A 107 1.02 -13.07 4.70
C GLU A 107 1.10 -12.13 5.92
N CYS A 108 0.20 -11.14 6.04
CA CYS A 108 -0.10 -10.52 7.32
C CYS A 108 -1.57 -10.79 7.67
N PRO A 109 -1.87 -11.44 8.81
CA PRO A 109 -3.24 -11.60 9.26
C PRO A 109 -3.84 -10.21 9.37
N ARG A 110 -5.07 -10.01 8.85
CA ARG A 110 -5.88 -8.81 9.10
C ARG A 110 -5.83 -8.49 10.60
N ARG A 111 -4.96 -7.58 11.00
CA ARG A 111 -5.09 -6.86 12.26
C ARG A 111 -5.67 -5.49 11.92
N PRO A 112 -6.65 -5.00 12.68
CA PRO A 112 -7.25 -3.66 12.49
C PRO A 112 -6.26 -2.55 12.90
N GLU A 113 -5.02 -2.60 12.40
CA GLU A 113 -3.86 -1.88 12.91
C GLU A 113 -3.14 -1.07 11.82
N ASP A 114 -3.82 -0.75 10.71
CA ASP A 114 -3.28 0.19 9.72
C ASP A 114 -2.91 1.53 10.38
N SER A 115 -3.59 1.93 11.46
CA SER A 115 -3.23 3.15 12.18
C SER A 115 -1.99 3.03 13.07
N ARG A 116 -1.67 1.84 13.61
CA ARG A 116 -0.53 1.67 14.54
C ARG A 116 0.78 1.48 13.82
N VAL A 117 0.83 0.74 12.72
CA VAL A 117 2.08 0.57 11.95
C VAL A 117 2.54 1.91 11.38
N LEU A 118 1.59 2.75 10.96
CA LEU A 118 1.84 4.15 10.56
C LEU A 118 2.34 5.02 11.71
N SER A 119 1.78 4.85 12.91
CA SER A 119 2.29 5.50 14.12
C SER A 119 3.71 5.03 14.44
N TYR A 120 4.02 3.74 14.33
CA TYR A 120 5.35 3.19 14.62
C TYR A 120 6.39 3.59 13.56
N LEU A 121 6.02 3.69 12.28
CA LEU A 121 6.90 4.24 11.25
C LEU A 121 7.13 5.74 11.44
N MET A 122 6.11 6.53 11.78
CA MET A 122 6.27 7.97 12.06
C MET A 122 7.14 8.21 13.30
N VAL A 123 6.89 7.49 14.40
CA VAL A 123 7.74 7.58 15.60
C VAL A 123 9.14 7.06 15.26
N GLY A 124 9.28 5.96 14.52
CA GLY A 124 10.57 5.38 14.16
C GLY A 124 11.43 6.25 13.24
N THR A 125 10.85 6.94 12.25
CA THR A 125 11.59 7.86 11.36
C THR A 125 11.93 9.17 12.06
N ILE A 126 11.03 9.72 12.87
CA ILE A 126 11.34 10.89 13.71
C ILE A 126 12.44 10.53 14.72
N PHE A 127 12.37 9.35 15.35
CA PHE A 127 13.38 8.90 16.31
C PHE A 127 14.71 8.52 15.63
N GLN A 128 14.71 7.93 14.43
CA GLN A 128 15.94 7.68 13.67
C GLN A 128 16.59 8.97 13.17
N PHE A 129 15.79 9.97 12.77
CA PHE A 129 16.30 11.28 12.38
C PHE A 129 16.88 11.99 13.61
N SER A 130 16.16 11.97 14.73
CA SER A 130 16.61 12.51 16.03
C SER A 130 17.82 11.76 16.59
N ALA A 131 17.95 10.44 16.35
CA ALA A 131 19.11 9.63 16.72
C ALA A 131 20.31 9.89 15.81
N ARG A 132 20.09 10.30 14.56
CA ARG A 132 21.16 10.74 13.66
C ARG A 132 21.71 12.11 14.06
N THR A 133 20.89 12.98 14.66
CA THR A 133 21.34 14.18 15.38
C THR A 133 21.97 13.84 16.73
N ALA A 134 21.51 12.77 17.40
CA ALA A 134 22.04 12.37 18.71
C ALA A 134 23.33 11.54 18.66
N ASN A 135 23.70 10.90 17.55
CA ASN A 135 24.98 10.19 17.44
C ASN A 135 26.21 11.13 17.34
N SER A 136 26.01 12.45 17.52
CA SER A 136 27.09 13.40 17.90
C SER A 136 27.26 13.50 19.43
N LEU A 137 26.57 12.70 20.24
CA LEU A 137 26.66 12.69 21.71
C LEU A 137 27.67 11.69 22.30
N ASP A 138 28.36 10.90 21.47
CA ASP A 138 29.50 10.10 21.93
C ASP A 138 30.82 10.75 21.47
N CYS A 139 31.14 11.91 22.06
CA CYS A 139 32.50 12.41 22.34
C CYS A 139 32.44 13.57 23.35
#